data_AF-A0A7Y9B0U4-F1
#
_entry.id   AF-A0A7Y9B0U4-F1
#
_cell.length_a   1.000
_cell.length_b   1.000
_cell.length_c   1.000
_cell.angle_alpha   90.00
_cell.angle_beta   90.00
_cell.angle_gamma   90.00
#
_symmetry.space_group_name_H-M   'P 1'
#
loop_
_entity.id
_entity.type
_entity.pdbx_description
1 polymer ?
#
loop_
_entity_poly.entity_id
_entity_poly.type
_entity_poly.pdbx_seq_one_letter_code
_entity_poly.pdbx_strand_id
1 'polypeptide(L)'
;MTKYQHYGMCTRLLGLTTNPLVALYFACEEYGDVYYKGIEDEEDVKIQEANGVIFFNRKYSVSTNEINIKIISSLSQIDLSNDNTLESILRKLTERQAISKELEERWKSKEQFEEFINIIQNNYIVIPPYNNERLSRQCGMFLLAGCFNFVYTESISESSIEKGYKDLREEFDRKFFYIPGEKKKTILEELDTYNINEATLFPELEHQLSYIKKKKNAKSKASSEFIKFDFNDIKQKIIKTDIEISDNIIKDESFKGAVIIDLSEKYHFDIQKIWGFVEEWVSIIDWNRKESVISRFKVEIQRVLLENGFDKEHAKNESEYISDKIIKIASEVSERSEK
;
A
#
# COMPACT_ATOMS: atom_id res chain seq x y z
N MET A 1 3.09 17.41 -24.89
CA MET A 1 3.50 16.00 -24.73
C MET A 1 3.51 15.58 -23.26
N THR A 2 4.25 16.25 -22.36
CA THR A 2 4.32 15.88 -20.92
C THR A 2 2.96 15.70 -20.24
N LYS A 3 2.01 16.62 -20.46
CA LYS A 3 0.63 16.51 -19.95
C LYS A 3 -0.10 15.28 -20.48
N TYR A 4 0.07 14.93 -21.77
CA TYR A 4 -0.59 13.76 -22.36
C TYR A 4 -0.07 12.45 -21.77
N GLN A 5 1.24 12.35 -21.52
CA GLN A 5 1.83 11.18 -20.87
C GLN A 5 1.33 10.99 -19.44
N HIS A 6 1.12 12.09 -18.71
CA HIS A 6 0.53 12.03 -17.37
C HIS A 6 -0.88 11.43 -17.37
N TYR A 7 -1.66 11.66 -18.42
CA TYR A 7 -2.99 11.06 -18.62
C TYR A 7 -2.97 9.74 -19.42
N GLY A 8 -1.82 9.07 -19.50
CA GLY A 8 -1.70 7.72 -20.06
C GLY A 8 -1.64 7.65 -21.59
N MET A 9 -1.50 8.77 -22.30
CA MET A 9 -1.29 8.72 -23.75
C MET A 9 0.14 8.30 -24.10
N CYS A 10 0.28 7.50 -25.15
CA CYS A 10 1.58 7.17 -25.72
C CYS A 10 2.27 8.45 -26.24
N THR A 11 3.50 8.69 -25.77
CA THR A 11 4.33 9.79 -26.25
C THR A 11 5.74 9.29 -26.53
N ARG A 12 6.54 10.09 -27.23
CA ARG A 12 7.96 9.81 -27.47
C ARG A 12 8.89 10.17 -26.30
N LEU A 13 8.32 10.38 -25.11
CA LEU A 13 9.06 10.74 -23.91
C LEU A 13 9.21 9.50 -23.03
N LEU A 14 10.44 9.15 -22.69
CA LEU A 14 10.75 8.20 -21.64
C LEU A 14 11.10 8.98 -20.35
N GLY A 15 10.43 8.65 -19.25
CA GLY A 15 10.65 9.32 -17.96
C GLY A 15 12.01 8.98 -17.36
N LEU A 16 12.70 9.99 -16.85
CA LEU A 16 13.98 9.90 -16.15
C LEU A 16 13.91 10.72 -14.86
N THR A 17 14.87 10.53 -13.95
CA THR A 17 15.04 11.37 -12.75
C THR A 17 16.50 11.71 -12.53
N THR A 18 16.79 12.92 -12.06
CA THR A 18 18.14 13.31 -11.60
C THR A 18 18.45 12.81 -10.20
N ASN A 19 17.45 12.36 -9.43
CA ASN A 19 17.63 11.93 -8.06
C ASN A 19 17.74 10.38 -7.98
N PRO A 20 18.92 9.83 -7.63
CA PRO A 20 19.12 8.39 -7.55
C PRO A 20 18.20 7.70 -6.54
N LEU A 21 17.79 8.38 -5.47
CA LEU A 21 16.87 7.81 -4.47
C LEU A 21 15.44 7.73 -5.00
N VAL A 22 15.03 8.67 -5.86
CA VAL A 22 13.75 8.57 -6.58
C VAL A 22 13.80 7.42 -7.59
N ALA A 23 14.92 7.24 -8.30
CA ALA A 23 15.10 6.09 -9.18
C ALA A 23 15.02 4.77 -8.40
N LEU A 24 15.62 4.73 -7.21
CA LEU A 24 15.56 3.58 -6.30
C LEU A 24 14.13 3.30 -5.82
N TYR A 25 13.36 4.34 -5.47
CA TYR A 25 11.94 4.21 -5.13
C TYR A 25 11.18 3.50 -6.25
N PHE A 26 11.29 3.99 -7.50
CA PHE A 26 10.60 3.39 -8.64
C PHE A 26 11.08 1.97 -8.95
N ALA A 27 12.38 1.68 -8.77
CA ALA A 27 12.89 0.33 -8.91
C ALA A 27 12.38 -0.63 -7.82
N CYS A 28 11.92 -0.10 -6.67
CA CYS A 28 11.37 -0.88 -5.57
C CYS A 28 9.84 -0.96 -5.57
N GLU A 29 9.14 -0.35 -6.53
CA GLU A 29 7.69 -0.52 -6.62
C GLU A 29 7.32 -1.99 -6.82
N GLU A 30 6.20 -2.37 -6.21
CA GLU A 30 5.67 -3.74 -6.24
C GLU A 30 5.22 -4.07 -7.66
N TYR A 31 5.75 -5.16 -8.20
CA TYR A 31 5.38 -5.67 -9.52
C TYR A 31 4.54 -6.95 -9.40
N GLY A 32 4.85 -7.78 -8.40
CA GLY A 32 4.30 -9.11 -8.23
C GLY A 32 5.35 -10.20 -8.43
N ASP A 33 5.01 -11.41 -7.99
CA ASP A 33 5.87 -12.57 -8.08
C ASP A 33 6.08 -13.02 -9.53
N VAL A 34 7.34 -13.29 -9.88
CA VAL A 34 7.74 -13.83 -11.18
C VAL A 34 8.60 -15.07 -11.01
N TYR A 35 8.61 -15.90 -12.05
CA TYR A 35 9.36 -17.15 -12.08
C TYR A 35 10.80 -16.89 -12.51
N TYR A 36 11.75 -17.14 -11.61
CA TYR A 36 13.18 -17.14 -11.92
C TYR A 36 13.67 -18.57 -12.12
N LYS A 37 14.29 -18.84 -13.26
CA LYS A 37 15.03 -20.09 -13.49
C LYS A 37 16.38 -20.00 -12.76
N GLY A 38 16.69 -21.01 -11.95
CA GLY A 38 18.03 -21.16 -11.37
C GLY A 38 19.10 -21.17 -12.47
N ILE A 39 20.25 -20.56 -12.18
CA ILE A 39 21.39 -20.52 -13.12
C ILE A 39 22.09 -21.88 -13.19
N GLU A 40 21.99 -22.69 -12.13
CA GLU A 40 22.71 -23.96 -11.98
C GLU A 40 21.83 -25.20 -12.22
N ASP A 41 20.53 -25.15 -11.92
CA ASP A 41 19.58 -26.23 -12.15
C ASP A 41 18.31 -25.69 -12.84
N GLU A 42 18.07 -26.10 -14.09
CA GLU A 42 16.91 -25.65 -14.89
C GLU A 42 15.55 -26.07 -14.30
N GLU A 43 15.54 -26.98 -13.32
CA GLU A 43 14.34 -27.49 -12.64
C GLU A 43 13.92 -26.67 -11.41
N ASP A 44 14.82 -25.86 -10.81
CA ASP A 44 14.50 -25.06 -9.63
C ASP A 44 13.94 -23.69 -10.03
N VAL A 45 12.62 -23.65 -10.12
CA VAL A 45 11.86 -22.43 -10.36
C VAL A 45 11.58 -21.74 -9.03
N LYS A 46 12.25 -20.60 -8.79
CA LYS A 46 11.98 -19.76 -7.62
C LYS A 46 10.93 -18.71 -7.95
N ILE A 47 9.83 -18.73 -7.20
CA ILE A 47 8.79 -17.71 -7.25
C ILE A 47 9.16 -16.63 -6.24
N GLN A 48 9.39 -15.40 -6.70
CA GLN A 48 9.64 -14.25 -5.84
C GLN A 48 9.27 -12.95 -6.55
N GLU A 49 9.04 -11.89 -5.77
CA GLU A 49 8.87 -10.52 -6.25
C GLU A 49 9.92 -10.18 -7.31
N ALA A 50 9.47 -9.57 -8.40
CA ALA A 50 10.35 -9.20 -9.50
C ALA A 50 11.44 -8.25 -9.02
N ASN A 51 12.67 -8.47 -9.49
CA ASN A 51 13.79 -7.62 -9.19
C ASN A 51 13.68 -6.26 -9.88
N GLY A 52 14.11 -5.20 -9.19
CA GLY A 52 14.22 -3.86 -9.75
C GLY A 52 15.52 -3.67 -10.52
N VAL A 53 15.50 -2.79 -11.52
CA VAL A 53 16.70 -2.41 -12.27
C VAL A 53 16.76 -0.90 -12.44
N ILE A 54 17.94 -0.33 -12.17
CA ILE A 54 18.21 1.10 -12.42
C ILE A 54 19.25 1.23 -13.52
N PHE A 55 18.82 1.79 -14.64
CA PHE A 55 19.69 2.27 -15.70
C PHE A 55 20.06 3.74 -15.47
N PHE A 56 21.26 4.13 -15.87
CA PHE A 56 21.70 5.52 -15.79
C PHE A 56 22.35 5.97 -17.10
N ASN A 57 22.31 7.27 -17.32
CA ASN A 57 22.88 7.95 -18.49
C ASN A 57 23.78 9.09 -18.01
N ARG A 58 24.82 9.42 -18.76
CA ARG A 58 25.77 10.52 -18.47
C ARG A 58 25.74 11.64 -19.51
N LYS A 59 24.87 11.54 -20.52
CA LYS A 59 24.69 12.59 -21.53
C LYS A 59 24.23 13.89 -20.87
N TYR A 60 24.72 15.01 -21.41
CA TYR A 60 24.25 16.32 -21.01
C TYR A 60 22.81 16.53 -21.43
N SER A 61 22.06 17.23 -20.58
CA SER A 61 20.70 17.61 -20.88
C SER A 61 20.63 18.90 -21.66
N VAL A 62 19.61 19.01 -22.50
CA VAL A 62 19.30 20.17 -23.33
C VAL A 62 18.02 20.85 -22.87
N SER A 63 17.91 22.14 -23.19
CA SER A 63 16.72 22.96 -22.89
C SER A 63 15.60 22.72 -23.90
N THR A 64 14.35 22.91 -23.48
CA THR A 64 13.19 22.85 -24.39
C THR A 64 13.21 23.88 -25.51
N ASN A 65 14.03 24.93 -25.39
CA ASN A 65 14.11 26.00 -26.38
C ASN A 65 15.07 25.68 -27.55
N GLU A 66 15.87 24.63 -27.42
CA GLU A 66 16.81 24.22 -28.46
C GLU A 66 16.10 23.72 -29.71
N ILE A 67 16.70 24.00 -30.87
CA ILE A 67 16.11 23.72 -32.18
C ILE A 67 15.79 22.24 -32.36
N ASN A 68 16.68 21.35 -31.90
CA ASN A 68 16.51 19.90 -31.97
C ASN A 68 15.24 19.46 -31.24
N ILE A 69 14.99 20.01 -30.05
CA ILE A 69 13.83 19.66 -29.23
C ILE A 69 12.54 20.17 -29.86
N LYS A 70 12.56 21.39 -30.42
CA LYS A 70 11.43 21.95 -31.16
C LYS A 70 11.08 21.11 -32.39
N ILE A 71 12.09 20.68 -33.15
CA ILE A 71 11.92 19.82 -34.32
C ILE A 71 11.27 18.49 -33.93
N ILE A 72 11.87 17.71 -33.03
CA ILE A 72 11.34 16.39 -32.65
C ILE A 72 9.94 16.50 -32.05
N SER A 73 9.73 17.49 -31.17
CA SER A 73 8.43 17.70 -30.52
C SER A 73 7.33 18.07 -31.52
N SER A 74 7.67 18.83 -32.55
CA SER A 74 6.72 19.24 -33.59
C SER A 74 6.46 18.09 -34.57
N LEU A 75 7.52 17.40 -35.00
CA LEU A 75 7.44 16.24 -35.88
C LEU A 75 6.64 15.09 -35.27
N SER A 76 6.71 14.92 -33.94
CA SER A 76 5.90 13.94 -33.19
C SER A 76 4.39 14.19 -33.30
N GLN A 77 3.98 15.41 -33.63
CA GLN A 77 2.58 15.85 -33.77
C GLN A 77 2.16 15.99 -35.24
N ILE A 78 3.06 15.71 -36.18
CA ILE A 78 2.74 15.67 -37.61
C ILE A 78 2.22 14.27 -37.92
N ASP A 79 1.12 14.23 -38.67
CA ASP A 79 0.66 13.00 -39.29
C ASP A 79 1.52 12.67 -40.51
N LEU A 80 2.19 11.53 -40.44
CA LEU A 80 3.12 11.03 -41.45
C LEU A 80 2.47 9.99 -42.37
N SER A 81 1.16 9.70 -42.25
CA SER A 81 0.49 8.75 -43.15
C SER A 81 0.14 9.33 -44.52
N ASN A 82 0.16 10.66 -44.64
CA ASN A 82 -0.14 11.37 -45.89
C ASN A 82 1.18 11.72 -46.60
N ASP A 83 1.38 13.00 -46.91
CA ASP A 83 2.63 13.52 -47.47
C ASP A 83 3.71 13.66 -46.39
N ASN A 84 4.66 12.72 -46.42
CA ASN A 84 5.80 12.61 -45.51
C ASN A 84 7.15 12.89 -46.20
N THR A 85 7.13 13.52 -47.38
CA THR A 85 8.36 13.96 -48.07
C THR A 85 9.13 14.96 -47.21
N LEU A 86 10.45 14.98 -47.33
CA LEU A 86 11.32 15.91 -46.61
C LEU A 86 10.88 17.35 -46.83
N GLU A 87 10.58 17.73 -48.08
CA GLU A 87 10.08 19.06 -48.41
C GLU A 87 8.80 19.42 -47.67
N SER A 88 7.81 18.52 -47.66
CA SER A 88 6.54 18.75 -46.96
C SER A 88 6.73 18.81 -45.44
N ILE A 89 7.61 17.98 -44.89
CA ILE A 89 7.93 17.99 -43.46
C ILE A 89 8.62 19.29 -43.06
N LEU A 90 9.63 19.74 -43.80
CA LEU A 90 10.30 21.00 -43.52
C LEU A 90 9.33 22.18 -43.61
N ARG A 91 8.49 22.24 -44.64
CA ARG A 91 7.42 23.25 -44.76
C ARG A 91 6.48 23.24 -43.55
N LYS A 92 5.98 22.06 -43.15
CA LYS A 92 5.11 21.89 -41.96
C LYS A 92 5.81 22.33 -40.66
N LEU A 93 7.12 22.09 -40.54
CA LEU A 93 7.90 22.54 -39.40
C LEU A 93 8.07 24.07 -39.38
N THR A 94 8.26 24.71 -40.53
CA THR A 94 8.29 26.17 -40.66
C THR A 94 6.95 26.80 -40.32
N GLU A 95 5.84 26.27 -40.85
CA GLU A 95 4.47 26.72 -40.57
C GLU A 95 4.14 26.65 -39.07
N ARG A 96 4.68 25.64 -38.38
CA ARG A 96 4.56 25.46 -36.92
C ARG A 96 5.57 26.28 -36.12
N GLN A 97 6.39 27.12 -36.77
CA GLN A 97 7.45 27.93 -36.15
C GLN A 97 8.49 27.10 -35.39
N ALA A 98 8.66 25.82 -35.75
CA ALA A 98 9.66 24.95 -35.16
C ALA A 98 11.06 25.28 -35.70
N ILE A 99 11.13 25.68 -36.97
CA ILE A 99 12.36 26.05 -37.69
C ILE A 99 12.12 27.37 -38.43
N SER A 100 13.20 28.07 -38.82
CA SER A 100 13.10 29.28 -39.63
C SER A 100 13.02 28.94 -41.12
N LYS A 101 12.57 29.90 -41.94
CA LYS A 101 12.51 29.72 -43.40
C LYS A 101 13.89 29.53 -44.02
N GLU A 102 14.93 30.12 -43.43
CA GLU A 102 16.30 29.88 -43.88
C GLU A 102 16.72 28.42 -43.66
N LEU A 103 16.34 27.81 -42.52
CA LEU A 103 16.65 26.41 -42.24
C LEU A 103 15.87 25.44 -43.14
N GLU A 104 14.63 25.77 -43.48
CA GLU A 104 13.85 25.01 -44.47
C GLU A 104 14.58 24.93 -45.81
N GLU A 105 14.99 26.06 -46.37
CA GLU A 105 15.70 26.09 -47.65
C GLU A 105 17.09 25.43 -47.54
N ARG A 106 17.77 25.64 -46.42
CA ARG A 106 19.07 25.03 -46.11
C ARG A 106 19.01 23.49 -46.15
N TRP A 107 18.02 22.90 -45.51
CA TRP A 107 17.92 21.44 -45.37
C TRP A 107 17.22 20.74 -46.55
N LYS A 108 16.66 21.48 -47.50
CA LYS A 108 16.28 20.95 -48.83
C LYS A 108 17.50 20.70 -49.73
N SER A 109 18.63 21.36 -49.48
CA SER A 109 19.84 21.26 -50.30
C SER A 109 20.59 19.94 -50.08
N LYS A 110 21.30 19.46 -51.13
CA LYS A 110 22.08 18.22 -51.04
C LYS A 110 23.28 18.32 -50.11
N GLU A 111 23.74 19.53 -49.87
CA GLU A 111 24.96 19.78 -49.12
C GLU A 111 24.71 19.76 -47.60
N GLN A 112 23.47 20.00 -47.14
CA GLN A 112 23.21 20.29 -45.72
C GLN A 112 22.01 19.56 -45.10
N PHE A 113 21.29 18.74 -45.84
CA PHE A 113 20.17 17.93 -45.30
C PHE A 113 20.60 16.99 -44.17
N GLU A 114 21.85 16.51 -44.15
CA GLU A 114 22.37 15.60 -43.13
C GLU A 114 22.26 16.16 -41.71
N GLU A 115 22.33 17.48 -41.53
CA GLU A 115 22.14 18.12 -40.22
C GLU A 115 20.74 17.82 -39.68
N PHE A 116 19.71 17.97 -40.52
CA PHE A 116 18.33 17.63 -40.16
C PHE A 116 18.18 16.14 -39.85
N ILE A 117 18.77 15.27 -40.67
CA ILE A 117 18.71 13.81 -40.46
C ILE A 117 19.33 13.42 -39.13
N ASN A 118 20.50 13.98 -38.81
CA ASN A 118 21.16 13.77 -37.53
C ASN A 118 20.28 14.24 -36.36
N ILE A 119 19.56 15.35 -36.51
CA ILE A 119 18.63 15.83 -35.47
C ILE A 119 17.50 14.82 -35.26
N ILE A 120 16.85 14.38 -36.33
CA ILE A 120 15.67 13.51 -36.23
C ILE A 120 16.00 12.07 -35.85
N GLN A 121 17.26 11.64 -35.97
CA GLN A 121 17.71 10.31 -35.59
C GLN A 121 18.31 10.22 -34.19
N ASN A 122 18.70 11.35 -33.59
CA ASN A 122 19.30 11.38 -32.25
C ASN A 122 18.27 11.49 -31.13
N ASN A 123 18.59 10.89 -29.98
CA ASN A 123 17.81 10.98 -28.75
C ASN A 123 18.39 12.05 -27.84
N TYR A 124 17.53 12.78 -27.13
CA TYR A 124 17.94 13.93 -26.32
C TYR A 124 17.43 13.82 -24.89
N ILE A 125 18.28 14.08 -23.90
CA ILE A 125 17.85 14.26 -22.52
C ILE A 125 17.37 15.70 -22.36
N VAL A 126 16.11 15.90 -22.00
CA VAL A 126 15.48 17.21 -21.93
C VAL A 126 15.15 17.55 -20.49
N ILE A 127 15.55 18.75 -20.06
CA ILE A 127 15.02 19.33 -18.82
C ILE A 127 13.67 19.98 -19.15
N PRO A 128 12.57 19.46 -18.61
CA PRO A 128 11.26 20.07 -18.82
C PRO A 128 11.14 21.38 -18.03
N PRO A 129 10.29 22.32 -18.46
CA PRO A 129 9.87 23.40 -17.58
C PRO A 129 9.13 22.76 -16.39
N TYR A 130 9.59 23.01 -15.16
CA TYR A 130 9.00 22.48 -13.91
C TYR A 130 7.64 23.12 -13.57
N ASN A 131 6.74 23.19 -14.55
CA ASN A 131 5.38 23.69 -14.41
C ASN A 131 4.41 22.62 -13.90
N ASN A 132 4.87 21.38 -13.77
CA ASN A 132 4.12 20.26 -13.22
C ASN A 132 4.74 19.90 -11.87
N GLU A 133 3.93 19.97 -10.81
CA GLU A 133 4.40 19.74 -9.44
C GLU A 133 4.89 18.31 -9.23
N ARG A 134 4.22 17.31 -9.82
CA ARG A 134 4.65 15.91 -9.77
C ARG A 134 6.04 15.74 -10.38
N LEU A 135 6.24 16.32 -11.55
CA LEU A 135 7.53 16.30 -12.24
C LEU A 135 8.64 16.96 -11.41
N SER A 136 8.32 18.07 -10.74
CA SER A 136 9.24 18.76 -9.82
C SER A 136 9.61 17.88 -8.62
N ARG A 137 8.61 17.29 -7.93
CA ARG A 137 8.79 16.39 -6.77
C ARG A 137 9.60 15.14 -7.11
N GLN A 138 9.47 14.63 -8.33
CA GLN A 138 10.20 13.45 -8.81
C GLN A 138 11.59 13.79 -9.39
N CYS A 139 11.98 15.07 -9.37
CA CYS A 139 13.19 15.56 -10.04
C CYS A 139 13.27 15.08 -11.50
N GLY A 140 12.13 15.11 -12.18
CA GLY A 140 11.90 14.41 -13.43
C GLY A 140 12.55 15.08 -14.62
N MET A 141 13.11 14.26 -15.50
CA MET A 141 13.63 14.60 -16.82
C MET A 141 12.98 13.68 -17.86
N PHE A 142 13.23 13.96 -19.13
CA PHE A 142 12.79 13.07 -20.20
C PHE A 142 13.91 12.74 -21.16
N LEU A 143 13.94 11.50 -21.63
CA LEU A 143 14.60 11.16 -22.88
C LEU A 143 13.56 11.32 -24.00
N LEU A 144 13.80 12.27 -24.90
CA LEU A 144 13.00 12.51 -26.09
C LEU A 144 13.56 11.68 -27.26
N ALA A 145 12.77 10.75 -27.77
CA ALA A 145 13.20 9.83 -28.81
C ALA A 145 13.11 10.44 -30.22
N GLY A 146 14.28 10.59 -30.87
CA GLY A 146 14.44 11.02 -32.26
C GLY A 146 13.89 9.99 -33.23
N CYS A 147 14.52 8.82 -33.37
CA CYS A 147 13.96 7.61 -34.02
C CYS A 147 13.04 7.85 -35.24
N PHE A 148 13.40 8.75 -36.16
CA PHE A 148 12.76 8.89 -37.46
C PHE A 148 13.67 8.31 -38.55
N ASN A 149 13.09 7.48 -39.42
CA ASN A 149 13.80 6.93 -40.56
C ASN A 149 13.80 7.96 -41.70
N PHE A 150 14.91 8.03 -42.42
CA PHE A 150 15.00 8.75 -43.68
C PHE A 150 15.12 7.73 -44.80
N VAL A 151 14.14 7.69 -45.70
CA VAL A 151 14.12 6.79 -46.85
C VAL A 151 14.47 7.59 -48.08
N TYR A 152 15.72 7.43 -48.53
CA TYR A 152 16.23 8.11 -49.70
C TYR A 152 15.52 7.65 -50.98
N THR A 153 15.12 8.61 -51.81
CA THR A 153 14.64 8.42 -53.19
C THR A 153 15.60 9.14 -54.15
N GLU A 154 15.32 9.18 -55.47
CA GLU A 154 16.21 9.83 -56.45
C GLU A 154 16.50 11.32 -56.13
N SER A 155 15.61 11.97 -55.36
CA SER A 155 15.72 13.35 -54.91
C SER A 155 15.63 13.45 -53.39
N ILE A 156 16.43 14.34 -52.80
CA ILE A 156 16.44 14.56 -51.34
C ILE A 156 15.13 15.19 -50.87
N SER A 157 14.60 16.14 -51.63
CA SER A 157 13.32 16.79 -51.31
C SER A 157 12.14 15.81 -51.32
N GLU A 158 12.20 14.81 -52.21
CA GLU A 158 11.17 13.78 -52.38
C GLU A 158 11.41 12.54 -51.48
N SER A 159 12.55 12.50 -50.78
CA SER A 159 12.85 11.42 -49.83
C SER A 159 11.89 11.50 -48.65
N SER A 160 11.49 10.36 -48.09
CA SER A 160 10.43 10.33 -47.07
C SER A 160 10.96 10.20 -45.65
N ILE A 161 10.18 10.73 -44.70
CA ILE A 161 10.41 10.60 -43.26
C ILE A 161 9.37 9.65 -42.67
N GLU A 162 9.83 8.63 -41.97
CA GLU A 162 8.97 7.62 -41.36
C GLU A 162 9.24 7.46 -39.87
N LYS A 163 8.27 6.93 -39.13
CA LYS A 163 8.46 6.62 -37.71
C LYS A 163 9.29 5.33 -37.61
N GLY A 164 10.43 5.42 -36.93
CA GLY A 164 11.24 4.26 -36.58
C GLY A 164 10.94 3.76 -35.16
N TYR A 165 11.40 2.54 -34.90
CA TYR A 165 11.51 1.97 -33.55
C TYR A 165 12.98 1.66 -33.28
N LYS A 166 13.43 1.91 -32.06
CA LYS A 166 14.78 1.57 -31.60
C LYS A 166 14.70 1.07 -30.17
N ASP A 167 15.50 0.05 -29.84
CA ASP A 167 15.78 -0.26 -28.45
C ASP A 167 16.60 0.87 -27.82
N LEU A 168 16.05 1.50 -26.78
CA LEU A 168 16.68 2.60 -26.07
C LEU A 168 17.73 2.12 -25.07
N ARG A 169 17.97 0.81 -24.92
CA ARG A 169 18.99 0.28 -24.00
C ARG A 169 20.37 0.86 -24.24
N GLU A 170 20.72 1.10 -25.51
CA GLU A 170 21.99 1.72 -25.92
C GLU A 170 22.16 3.17 -25.47
N GLU A 171 21.06 3.85 -25.11
CA GLU A 171 21.12 5.20 -24.57
C GLU A 171 21.70 5.22 -23.16
N PHE A 172 21.61 4.11 -22.43
CA PHE A 172 22.06 3.99 -21.05
C PHE A 172 23.39 3.25 -20.94
N ASP A 173 24.11 3.48 -19.83
CA ASP A 173 25.36 2.81 -19.55
C ASP A 173 25.18 1.27 -19.56
N ARG A 174 26.22 0.54 -19.99
CA ARG A 174 26.21 -0.92 -19.95
C ARG A 174 26.13 -1.44 -18.52
N LYS A 175 26.67 -0.69 -17.55
CA LYS A 175 26.50 -0.93 -16.12
C LYS A 175 25.12 -0.45 -15.67
N PHE A 176 24.49 -1.24 -14.82
CA PHE A 176 23.21 -0.94 -14.19
C PHE A 176 23.19 -1.52 -12.78
N PHE A 177 22.26 -1.07 -11.96
CA PHE A 177 22.11 -1.55 -10.59
C PHE A 177 20.92 -2.49 -10.50
N TYR A 178 21.10 -3.59 -9.78
CA TYR A 178 20.09 -4.60 -9.55
C TYR A 178 19.58 -4.52 -8.12
N ILE A 179 18.26 -4.56 -7.95
CA ILE A 179 17.61 -4.45 -6.66
C ILE A 179 16.87 -5.76 -6.42
N PRO A 180 17.32 -6.59 -5.47
CA PRO A 180 16.65 -7.84 -5.16
C PRO A 180 15.20 -7.61 -4.70
N GLY A 181 14.26 -8.38 -5.25
CA GLY A 181 12.83 -8.27 -4.98
C GLY A 181 12.50 -8.35 -3.49
N GLU A 182 13.17 -9.26 -2.77
CA GLU A 182 13.00 -9.46 -1.33
C GLU A 182 13.48 -8.28 -0.48
N LYS A 183 14.30 -7.38 -1.03
CA LYS A 183 14.81 -6.18 -0.34
C LYS A 183 13.98 -4.93 -0.61
N LYS A 184 13.12 -4.94 -1.64
CA LYS A 184 12.33 -3.77 -2.05
C LYS A 184 11.54 -3.15 -0.90
N LYS A 185 10.85 -3.96 -0.11
CA LYS A 185 10.02 -3.48 1.01
C LYS A 185 10.85 -2.74 2.06
N THR A 186 11.97 -3.32 2.49
CA THR A 186 12.86 -2.67 3.47
C THR A 186 13.45 -1.37 2.91
N ILE A 187 13.84 -1.36 1.63
CA ILE A 187 14.34 -0.15 0.98
C ILE A 187 13.27 0.95 0.94
N LEU A 188 12.01 0.61 0.62
CA LEU A 188 10.90 1.56 0.64
C LEU A 188 10.64 2.12 2.05
N GLU A 189 10.74 1.29 3.09
CA GLU A 189 10.63 1.72 4.49
C GLU A 189 11.75 2.70 4.88
N GLU A 190 12.98 2.45 4.45
CA GLU A 190 14.11 3.36 4.65
C GLU A 190 13.93 4.67 3.87
N LEU A 191 13.50 4.61 2.60
CA LEU A 191 13.20 5.79 1.79
C LEU A 191 12.09 6.66 2.38
N ASP A 192 11.09 6.05 3.06
CA ASP A 192 10.05 6.80 3.78
C ASP A 192 10.66 7.72 4.86
N THR A 193 11.76 7.29 5.52
CA THR A 193 12.46 8.12 6.52
C THR A 193 13.14 9.34 5.91
N TYR A 194 13.51 9.26 4.62
CA TYR A 194 14.04 10.37 3.83
C TYR A 194 12.95 11.17 3.10
N ASN A 195 11.67 10.96 3.45
CA ASN A 195 10.52 11.63 2.83
C ASN A 195 10.40 11.33 1.31
N ILE A 196 10.85 10.15 0.89
CA ILE A 196 10.69 9.64 -0.48
C ILE A 196 9.66 8.52 -0.41
N ASN A 197 8.41 8.87 -0.67
CA ASN A 197 7.27 7.97 -0.61
C ASN A 197 6.17 8.41 -1.59
N GLU A 198 5.13 7.59 -1.70
CA GLU A 198 4.00 7.84 -2.59
C GLU A 198 3.36 9.23 -2.37
N ALA A 199 3.18 9.68 -1.13
CA ALA A 199 2.54 10.97 -0.85
C ALA A 199 3.42 12.19 -1.21
N THR A 200 4.75 12.04 -1.17
CA THR A 200 5.67 13.15 -1.45
C THR A 200 6.00 13.23 -2.93
N LEU A 201 6.12 12.08 -3.61
CA LEU A 201 6.42 12.00 -5.04
C LEU A 201 5.21 12.30 -5.92
N PHE A 202 3.99 12.06 -5.42
CA PHE A 202 2.75 12.27 -6.17
C PHE A 202 1.86 13.31 -5.45
N PRO A 203 1.71 14.53 -6.01
CA PRO A 203 0.92 15.58 -5.40
C PRO A 203 -0.59 15.30 -5.39
N GLU A 204 -1.07 14.39 -6.24
CA GLU A 204 -2.49 14.11 -6.39
C GLU A 204 -3.08 13.52 -5.09
N LEU A 205 -4.28 13.98 -4.73
CA LEU A 205 -4.90 13.65 -3.43
C LEU A 205 -5.10 12.14 -3.22
N GLU A 206 -5.38 11.40 -4.29
CA GLU A 206 -5.57 9.96 -4.26
C GLU A 206 -4.34 9.23 -3.71
N HIS A 207 -3.14 9.65 -4.11
CA HIS A 207 -1.87 9.08 -3.63
C HIS A 207 -1.62 9.42 -2.16
N GLN A 208 -1.93 10.66 -1.75
CA GLN A 208 -1.81 11.08 -0.35
C GLN A 208 -2.74 10.27 0.57
N LEU A 209 -4.00 10.08 0.16
CA LEU A 209 -4.98 9.29 0.91
C LEU A 209 -4.59 7.82 0.98
N SER A 210 -4.11 7.26 -0.14
CA SER A 210 -3.64 5.87 -0.22
C SER A 210 -2.47 5.62 0.74
N TYR A 211 -1.51 6.54 0.76
CA TYR A 211 -0.39 6.50 1.70
C TYR A 211 -0.85 6.58 3.17
N ILE A 212 -1.75 7.51 3.51
CA ILE A 212 -2.30 7.65 4.87
C ILE A 212 -3.01 6.36 5.30
N LYS A 213 -3.81 5.76 4.42
CA LYS A 213 -4.52 4.50 4.69
C LYS A 213 -3.53 3.37 4.99
N LYS A 214 -2.50 3.20 4.14
CA LYS A 214 -1.43 2.20 4.34
C LYS A 214 -0.74 2.41 5.70
N LYS A 215 -0.36 3.65 6.03
CA LYS A 215 0.35 3.99 7.26
C LYS A 215 -0.50 3.82 8.53
N LYS A 216 -1.80 4.13 8.47
CA LYS A 216 -2.74 3.90 9.58
C LYS A 216 -2.97 2.41 9.83
N ASN A 217 -3.18 1.63 8.78
CA ASN A 217 -3.38 0.18 8.88
C ASN A 217 -2.15 -0.53 9.48
N ALA A 218 -0.93 -0.07 9.16
CA ALA A 218 0.29 -0.59 9.76
C ALA A 218 0.42 -0.31 11.28
N LYS A 219 -0.31 0.68 11.81
CA LYS A 219 -0.26 1.10 13.22
C LYS A 219 -1.53 0.79 14.02
N SER A 220 -2.59 0.29 13.37
CA SER A 220 -3.87 0.06 14.04
C SER A 220 -3.78 -1.15 14.97
N LYS A 221 -3.90 -0.91 16.28
CA LYS A 221 -4.31 -1.95 17.23
C LYS A 221 -5.73 -2.41 16.86
N ALA A 222 -6.03 -3.69 17.11
CA ALA A 222 -7.39 -4.20 16.97
C ALA A 222 -8.34 -3.27 17.76
N SER A 223 -9.28 -2.68 17.05
CA SER A 223 -10.28 -1.80 17.67
C SER A 223 -11.22 -2.69 18.47
N SER A 224 -11.43 -2.39 19.74
CA SER A 224 -12.49 -3.04 20.51
C SER A 224 -13.84 -2.73 19.87
N GLU A 225 -14.75 -3.71 19.86
CA GLU A 225 -16.12 -3.48 19.40
C GLU A 225 -16.74 -2.31 20.18
N PHE A 226 -17.52 -1.50 19.46
CA PHE A 226 -18.27 -0.43 20.10
C PHE A 226 -19.33 -1.04 21.00
N ILE A 227 -19.20 -0.80 22.30
CA ILE A 227 -20.23 -1.14 23.29
C ILE A 227 -20.90 0.16 23.69
N LYS A 228 -22.22 0.24 23.47
CA LYS A 228 -23.01 1.39 23.94
C LYS A 228 -22.98 1.41 25.46
N PHE A 229 -22.56 2.53 26.02
CA PHE A 229 -22.50 2.73 27.46
C PHE A 229 -23.88 2.59 28.10
N ASP A 230 -24.02 1.70 29.08
CA ASP A 230 -25.22 1.58 29.93
C ASP A 230 -24.93 2.16 31.32
N PHE A 231 -25.76 3.11 31.76
CA PHE A 231 -25.68 3.70 33.11
C PHE A 231 -25.93 2.67 34.21
N ASN A 232 -26.59 1.55 33.91
CA ASN A 232 -26.74 0.44 34.84
C ASN A 232 -25.41 -0.25 35.14
N ASP A 233 -24.42 -0.21 34.24
CA ASP A 233 -23.08 -0.80 34.47
C ASP A 233 -22.37 -0.08 35.63
N ILE A 234 -22.57 1.24 35.76
CA ILE A 234 -22.05 2.01 36.90
C ILE A 234 -22.74 1.56 38.18
N LYS A 235 -24.07 1.46 38.18
CA LYS A 235 -24.83 1.07 39.38
C LYS A 235 -24.46 -0.35 39.82
N GLN A 236 -24.35 -1.29 38.89
CA GLN A 236 -23.91 -2.66 39.17
C GLN A 236 -22.46 -2.70 39.68
N LYS A 237 -21.55 -1.90 39.12
CA LYS A 237 -20.17 -1.77 39.65
C LYS A 237 -20.13 -1.17 41.06
N ILE A 238 -20.90 -0.12 41.32
CA ILE A 238 -21.01 0.52 42.64
C ILE A 238 -21.54 -0.48 43.66
N ILE A 239 -22.62 -1.20 43.33
CA ILE A 239 -23.20 -2.26 44.18
C ILE A 239 -22.18 -3.37 44.44
N LYS A 240 -21.40 -3.80 43.43
CA LYS A 240 -20.33 -4.80 43.61
C LYS A 240 -19.17 -4.32 44.49
N THR A 241 -18.88 -3.01 44.54
CA THR A 241 -17.83 -2.46 45.43
C THR A 241 -18.23 -2.42 46.90
N ASP A 242 -19.53 -2.32 47.22
CA ASP A 242 -20.01 -2.23 48.60
C ASP A 242 -20.16 -3.61 49.29
N ILE A 243 -19.93 -4.71 48.57
CA ILE A 243 -19.98 -6.07 49.12
C ILE A 243 -18.56 -6.48 49.54
N GLU A 244 -18.28 -6.43 50.85
CA GLU A 244 -17.08 -7.04 51.46
C GLU A 244 -17.33 -8.53 51.64
N ILE A 245 -16.70 -9.36 50.80
CA ILE A 245 -16.70 -10.82 50.94
C ILE A 245 -15.38 -11.22 51.57
N SER A 246 -15.43 -12.07 52.61
CA SER A 246 -14.25 -12.58 53.30
C SER A 246 -13.30 -13.29 52.34
N ASP A 247 -12.00 -12.98 52.43
CA ASP A 247 -10.93 -13.56 51.60
C ASP A 247 -10.80 -15.09 51.76
N ASN A 248 -11.44 -15.72 52.75
CA ASN A 248 -11.38 -17.16 53.03
C ASN A 248 -12.72 -17.90 52.86
N ILE A 249 -13.70 -17.33 52.13
CA ILE A 249 -15.05 -17.90 51.97
C ILE A 249 -15.07 -19.37 51.47
N ILE A 250 -14.06 -19.79 50.72
CA ILE A 250 -13.96 -21.17 50.19
C ILE A 250 -13.76 -22.24 51.28
N LYS A 251 -13.27 -21.85 52.47
CA LYS A 251 -13.07 -22.74 53.62
C LYS A 251 -14.31 -22.87 54.50
N ASP A 252 -15.34 -22.09 54.23
CA ASP A 252 -16.59 -22.12 54.99
C ASP A 252 -17.49 -23.25 54.47
N GLU A 253 -17.66 -24.30 55.27
CA GLU A 253 -18.54 -25.44 54.92
C GLU A 253 -20.00 -24.99 54.73
N SER A 254 -20.42 -23.90 55.37
CA SER A 254 -21.77 -23.34 55.21
C SER A 254 -21.97 -22.68 53.84
N PHE A 255 -20.90 -22.11 53.25
CA PHE A 255 -20.93 -21.56 51.90
C PHE A 255 -21.13 -22.66 50.86
N LYS A 256 -20.33 -23.74 50.94
CA LYS A 256 -20.47 -24.91 50.06
C LYS A 256 -21.85 -25.56 50.18
N GLY A 257 -22.33 -25.73 51.41
CA GLY A 257 -23.65 -26.28 51.67
C GLY A 257 -24.77 -25.43 51.05
N ALA A 258 -24.74 -24.12 51.26
CA ALA A 258 -25.75 -23.20 50.74
C ALA A 258 -25.79 -23.15 49.20
N VAL A 259 -24.62 -23.10 48.54
CA VAL A 259 -24.54 -23.10 47.08
C VAL A 259 -25.07 -24.40 46.48
N ILE A 260 -24.68 -25.56 47.04
CA ILE A 260 -25.12 -26.86 46.53
C ILE A 260 -26.63 -27.04 46.72
N ILE A 261 -27.19 -26.68 47.88
CA ILE A 261 -28.63 -26.79 48.15
C ILE A 261 -29.42 -25.94 47.14
N ASP A 262 -29.07 -24.66 47.00
CA ASP A 262 -29.80 -23.71 46.16
C ASP A 262 -29.77 -24.11 44.67
N LEU A 263 -28.61 -24.55 44.18
CA LEU A 263 -28.48 -25.01 42.79
C LEU A 263 -29.20 -26.35 42.56
N SER A 264 -29.22 -27.25 43.54
CA SER A 264 -29.92 -28.54 43.42
C SER A 264 -31.44 -28.40 43.46
N GLU A 265 -31.97 -27.34 44.06
CA GLU A 265 -33.41 -27.02 44.03
C GLU A 265 -33.87 -26.56 42.64
N LYS A 266 -32.99 -25.87 41.89
CA LYS A 266 -33.33 -25.30 40.58
C LYS A 266 -32.96 -26.22 39.40
N TYR A 267 -31.88 -26.99 39.53
CA TYR A 267 -31.32 -27.77 38.43
C TYR A 267 -31.30 -29.27 38.73
N HIS A 268 -31.70 -30.08 37.74
CA HIS A 268 -31.85 -31.53 37.88
C HIS A 268 -30.70 -32.31 37.20
N PHE A 269 -29.48 -31.77 37.25
CA PHE A 269 -28.27 -32.38 36.69
C PHE A 269 -27.11 -32.31 37.69
N ASP A 270 -25.96 -32.90 37.36
CA ASP A 270 -24.83 -33.02 38.29
C ASP A 270 -24.23 -31.65 38.68
N ILE A 271 -24.63 -31.15 39.85
CA ILE A 271 -24.19 -29.89 40.45
C ILE A 271 -22.73 -29.95 40.90
N GLN A 272 -22.16 -31.14 41.11
CA GLN A 272 -20.75 -31.27 41.50
C GLN A 272 -19.82 -30.73 40.41
N LYS A 273 -20.23 -30.86 39.13
CA LYS A 273 -19.50 -30.28 38.00
C LYS A 273 -19.51 -28.76 38.04
N ILE A 274 -20.64 -28.13 38.43
CA ILE A 274 -20.72 -26.67 38.63
C ILE A 274 -19.84 -26.25 39.81
N TRP A 275 -19.91 -26.98 40.93
CA TRP A 275 -19.13 -26.66 42.12
C TRP A 275 -17.62 -26.65 41.86
N GLY A 276 -17.10 -27.56 41.02
CA GLY A 276 -15.70 -27.53 40.60
C GLY A 276 -15.28 -26.21 39.94
N PHE A 277 -16.14 -25.63 39.09
CA PHE A 277 -15.90 -24.31 38.49
C PHE A 277 -16.05 -23.18 39.51
N VAL A 278 -16.94 -23.33 40.51
CA VAL A 278 -17.09 -22.36 41.61
C VAL A 278 -15.84 -22.33 42.48
N GLU A 279 -15.28 -23.48 42.84
CA GLU A 279 -14.03 -23.55 43.62
C GLU A 279 -12.86 -22.88 42.89
N GLU A 280 -12.71 -23.12 41.58
CA GLU A 280 -11.68 -22.46 40.76
C GLU A 280 -11.92 -20.96 40.68
N TRP A 281 -13.16 -20.53 40.45
CA TRP A 281 -13.52 -19.12 40.34
C TRP A 281 -13.27 -18.37 41.65
N VAL A 282 -13.77 -18.87 42.77
CA VAL A 282 -13.67 -18.25 44.11
C VAL A 282 -12.23 -18.23 44.63
N SER A 283 -11.36 -19.10 44.13
CA SER A 283 -9.93 -19.10 44.46
C SER A 283 -9.14 -17.94 43.85
N ILE A 284 -9.74 -17.17 42.93
CA ILE A 284 -9.08 -16.04 42.27
C ILE A 284 -9.19 -14.78 43.14
N ILE A 285 -8.09 -14.04 43.30
CA ILE A 285 -8.11 -12.75 44.01
C ILE A 285 -9.07 -11.78 43.29
N ASP A 286 -10.00 -11.18 44.05
CA ASP A 286 -11.07 -10.31 43.56
C ASP A 286 -12.05 -11.01 42.60
N TRP A 287 -12.29 -12.31 42.76
CA TRP A 287 -13.16 -13.13 41.89
C TRP A 287 -14.56 -12.54 41.67
N ASN A 288 -15.09 -11.85 42.67
CA ASN A 288 -16.40 -11.19 42.69
C ASN A 288 -16.36 -9.74 42.15
N ARG A 289 -15.18 -9.15 41.93
CA ARG A 289 -14.98 -7.75 41.52
C ARG A 289 -14.42 -7.60 40.10
N LYS A 290 -13.62 -8.56 39.62
CA LYS A 290 -13.02 -8.51 38.27
C LYS A 290 -13.97 -9.05 37.20
N GLU A 291 -14.50 -8.15 36.37
CA GLU A 291 -15.48 -8.52 35.32
C GLU A 291 -14.94 -9.55 34.32
N SER A 292 -13.63 -9.53 34.02
CA SER A 292 -12.99 -10.54 33.17
C SER A 292 -13.00 -11.95 33.80
N VAL A 293 -12.89 -12.03 35.12
CA VAL A 293 -12.92 -13.28 35.89
C VAL A 293 -14.35 -13.81 35.96
N ILE A 294 -15.31 -12.94 36.25
CA ILE A 294 -16.74 -13.27 36.25
C ILE A 294 -17.20 -13.74 34.85
N SER A 295 -16.76 -13.05 33.80
CA SER A 295 -17.09 -13.40 32.41
C SER A 295 -16.52 -14.77 32.02
N ARG A 296 -15.31 -15.11 32.46
CA ARG A 296 -14.72 -16.44 32.22
C ARG A 296 -15.56 -17.53 32.90
N PHE A 297 -15.92 -17.35 34.17
CA PHE A 297 -16.78 -18.28 34.89
C PHE A 297 -18.14 -18.45 34.20
N LYS A 298 -18.79 -17.35 33.78
CA LYS A 298 -20.06 -17.41 33.03
C LYS A 298 -19.96 -18.25 31.75
N VAL A 299 -18.86 -18.12 31.00
CA VAL A 299 -18.63 -18.91 29.77
C VAL A 299 -18.49 -20.41 30.09
N GLU A 300 -17.81 -20.76 31.17
CA GLU A 300 -17.68 -22.16 31.63
C GLU A 300 -19.03 -22.74 32.03
N ILE A 301 -19.84 -21.98 32.78
CA ILE A 301 -21.20 -22.39 33.18
C ILE A 301 -22.13 -22.50 31.97
N GLN A 302 -22.06 -21.56 31.01
CA GLN A 302 -22.84 -21.63 29.76
C GLN A 302 -22.56 -22.94 29.02
N ARG A 303 -21.29 -23.36 28.96
CA ARG A 303 -20.94 -24.63 28.34
C ARG A 303 -21.59 -25.82 29.04
N VAL A 304 -21.59 -25.84 30.38
CA VAL A 304 -22.25 -26.90 31.16
C VAL A 304 -23.76 -26.89 30.91
N LEU A 305 -24.40 -25.72 30.86
CA LEU A 305 -25.84 -25.60 30.60
C LEU A 305 -26.21 -26.04 29.18
N LEU A 306 -25.41 -25.70 28.18
CA LEU A 306 -25.59 -26.16 26.80
C LEU A 306 -25.44 -27.69 26.70
N GLU A 307 -24.45 -28.28 27.39
CA GLU A 307 -24.27 -29.74 27.47
C GLU A 307 -25.47 -30.44 28.14
N ASN A 308 -26.24 -29.73 28.97
CA ASN A 308 -27.43 -30.24 29.66
C ASN A 308 -28.76 -29.81 28.98
N GLY A 309 -28.72 -29.36 27.72
CA GLY A 309 -29.92 -29.20 26.88
C GLY A 309 -30.59 -27.82 26.92
N PHE A 310 -29.95 -26.81 27.52
CA PHE A 310 -30.43 -25.42 27.45
C PHE A 310 -30.11 -24.82 26.07
N ASP A 311 -30.97 -23.95 25.54
CA ASP A 311 -30.62 -23.15 24.36
C ASP A 311 -29.67 -22.00 24.69
N LYS A 312 -29.10 -21.38 23.66
CA LYS A 312 -28.06 -20.36 23.80
C LYS A 312 -28.52 -19.11 24.56
N GLU A 313 -29.78 -18.72 24.42
CA GLU A 313 -30.32 -17.53 25.09
C GLU A 313 -30.63 -17.83 26.56
N HIS A 314 -31.24 -18.99 26.83
CA HIS A 314 -31.49 -19.46 28.19
C HIS A 314 -30.20 -19.75 28.95
N ALA A 315 -29.20 -20.40 28.33
CA ALA A 315 -27.92 -20.68 28.97
C ALA A 315 -27.18 -19.39 29.37
N LYS A 316 -27.27 -18.34 28.55
CA LYS A 316 -26.71 -17.03 28.89
C LYS A 316 -27.38 -16.44 30.12
N ASN A 317 -28.70 -16.35 30.12
CA ASN A 317 -29.47 -15.78 31.24
C ASN A 317 -29.26 -16.58 32.54
N GLU A 318 -29.23 -17.91 32.44
CA GLU A 318 -29.03 -18.79 33.60
C GLU A 318 -27.58 -18.73 34.14
N SER A 319 -26.57 -18.54 33.28
CA SER A 319 -25.20 -18.32 33.75
C SER A 319 -25.03 -17.01 34.52
N GLU A 320 -25.76 -15.96 34.13
CA GLU A 320 -25.79 -14.69 34.85
C GLU A 320 -26.46 -14.85 36.21
N TYR A 321 -27.60 -15.54 36.24
CA TYR A 321 -28.29 -15.90 37.48
C TYR A 321 -27.38 -16.67 38.45
N ILE A 322 -26.70 -17.72 37.99
CA ILE A 322 -25.81 -18.55 38.81
C ILE A 322 -24.68 -17.71 39.41
N SER A 323 -24.01 -16.87 38.61
CA SER A 323 -22.93 -16.03 39.12
C SER A 323 -23.41 -15.02 40.17
N ASP A 324 -24.55 -14.36 39.92
CA ASP A 324 -25.07 -13.35 40.83
C ASP A 324 -25.55 -13.97 42.14
N LYS A 325 -26.14 -15.17 42.05
CA LYS A 325 -26.62 -15.92 43.20
C LYS A 325 -25.48 -16.42 44.09
N ILE A 326 -24.39 -16.90 43.52
CA ILE A 326 -23.20 -17.33 44.27
C ILE A 326 -22.56 -16.13 44.99
N ILE A 327 -22.44 -14.98 44.33
CA ILE A 327 -21.93 -13.74 44.96
C ILE A 327 -22.82 -13.32 46.12
N LYS A 328 -24.15 -13.43 45.96
CA LYS A 328 -25.11 -13.14 47.03
C LYS A 328 -24.97 -14.11 48.22
N ILE A 329 -24.86 -15.41 47.98
CA ILE A 329 -24.65 -16.41 49.05
C ILE A 329 -23.33 -16.15 49.77
N ALA A 330 -22.26 -15.84 49.04
CA ALA A 330 -20.96 -15.51 49.61
C ALA A 330 -21.02 -14.25 50.49
N SER A 331 -21.79 -13.24 50.09
CA SER A 331 -22.06 -12.03 50.89
C SER A 331 -22.82 -12.36 52.18
N GLU A 332 -23.92 -13.10 52.08
CA GLU A 332 -24.77 -13.45 53.23
C GLU A 332 -24.04 -14.33 54.26
N VAL A 333 -23.16 -15.22 53.81
CA VAL A 333 -22.32 -16.06 54.69
C VAL A 333 -21.21 -15.22 55.33
N SER A 334 -20.58 -14.30 54.59
CA SER A 334 -19.56 -13.40 55.14
C SER A 334 -20.13 -12.49 56.24
N GLU A 335 -21.32 -11.90 56.03
CA GLU A 335 -22.01 -11.07 57.05
C GLU A 335 -22.39 -11.84 58.33
N ARG A 336 -22.63 -13.16 58.24
CA ARG A 336 -22.95 -14.00 59.40
C ARG A 336 -21.71 -14.41 60.19
N SER A 337 -20.54 -14.42 59.57
CA SER A 337 -19.27 -14.76 60.21
C SER A 337 -18.66 -13.62 61.02
N GLU A 338 -19.10 -12.37 60.79
CA GLU A 338 -18.64 -11.15 61.48
C GLU A 338 -19.52 -10.72 62.68
N LYS A 339 -20.65 -11.39 62.92
CA LYS A 339 -21.53 -11.20 64.09
C LYS A 339 -21.37 -12.36 65.07
#